data_AF-A0A7C4NAU6-F1
#
_entry.id   AF-A0A7C4NAU6-F1
#
_cell.length_a   1.000
_cell.length_b   1.000
_cell.length_c   1.000
_cell.angle_alpha   90.00
_cell.angle_beta   90.00
_cell.angle_gamma   90.00
#
_symmetry.space_group_name_H-M   'P 1'
#
loop_
_entity.id
_entity.type
_entity.pdbx_description
1 polymer ?
#
loop_
_entity_poly.entity_id
_entity_poly.type
_entity_poly.pdbx_seq_one_letter_code
_entity_poly.pdbx_strand_id
1 'polypeptide(L)'
;MGYTFAEKALARAAGLSHTIAGQVIDAKPDVALSHDNTAAIARIFRAIGLDRVAIPHRLCVTLDHAVPAPTPKHAQNHVEVRAFVKEQGIRNFFEVGRGICHQVLSEEALVLPGQLILGADSHTTHFGWLGAFGAGVGRTEMAAVWATGELWLRVPESMKVIVTGELGQGITAKDLCLHLIGMLGADGGLYQSIEFHGEAIAKLSLASRMVIPNMMAEFGAKNAYLLPDEAVFAFLAERRARRQQPAASGRNWESEIGHQKSAIESMAIYPDEDAVYASTHVIDAASIELKVACPHTVDNVRPLREVAGTKVHQAFLGTCTNGRLEDLAIAADIVKGRRV
;
A
#
# COMPACT_ATOMS: atom_id res chain seq x y z
N MET A 1 25.04 2.93 15.59
CA MET A 1 24.32 2.11 14.61
C MET A 1 23.03 2.83 14.37
N GLY A 2 22.79 3.21 13.12
CA GLY A 2 21.56 3.83 12.68
C GLY A 2 20.42 2.82 12.65
N TYR A 3 19.20 3.36 12.60
CA TYR A 3 17.96 2.60 12.54
C TYR A 3 17.37 2.60 11.14
N THR A 4 16.74 1.49 10.79
CA THR A 4 16.02 1.33 9.52
C THR A 4 14.74 2.17 9.51
N PHE A 5 14.08 2.29 8.36
CA PHE A 5 12.78 2.97 8.29
C PHE A 5 11.76 2.28 9.21
N ALA A 6 11.72 0.95 9.18
CA ALA A 6 10.77 0.17 9.97
C ALA A 6 10.94 0.41 11.48
N GLU A 7 12.16 0.38 11.97
CA GLU A 7 12.48 0.64 13.38
C GLU A 7 12.06 2.05 13.81
N LYS A 8 12.29 3.06 12.97
CA LYS A 8 11.93 4.45 13.26
C LYS A 8 10.41 4.69 13.19
N ALA A 9 9.76 4.14 12.17
CA ALA A 9 8.31 4.28 11.97
C ALA A 9 7.53 3.59 13.11
N LEU A 10 7.96 2.39 13.52
CA LEU A 10 7.34 1.65 14.61
C LEU A 10 7.65 2.23 16.00
N ALA A 11 8.85 2.79 16.22
CA ALA A 11 9.14 3.56 17.43
C ALA A 11 8.17 4.75 17.57
N ARG A 12 7.96 5.51 16.50
CA ARG A 12 7.03 6.64 16.44
C ARG A 12 5.60 6.21 16.75
N ALA A 13 5.14 5.11 16.14
CA ALA A 13 3.80 4.58 16.36
C ALA A 13 3.56 4.02 17.77
N ALA A 14 4.61 3.57 18.47
CA ALA A 14 4.55 3.11 19.85
C ALA A 14 4.82 4.21 20.90
N GLY A 15 5.21 5.42 20.46
CA GLY A 15 5.63 6.49 21.38
C GLY A 15 6.96 6.21 22.08
N LEU A 16 7.84 5.43 21.44
CA LEU A 16 9.17 5.08 21.94
C LEU A 16 10.24 5.96 21.26
N SER A 17 11.39 6.14 21.91
CA SER A 17 12.52 6.88 21.32
C SER A 17 13.21 6.12 20.20
N HIS A 18 13.24 4.79 20.31
CA HIS A 18 13.77 3.87 19.31
C HIS A 18 13.14 2.49 19.49
N THR A 19 13.24 1.66 18.46
CA THR A 19 12.95 0.23 18.53
C THR A 19 14.01 -0.54 17.75
N ILE A 20 14.12 -1.84 18.02
CA ILE A 20 15.03 -2.74 17.31
C ILE A 20 14.28 -3.92 16.70
N ALA A 21 14.80 -4.48 15.62
CA ALA A 21 14.27 -5.71 15.04
C ALA A 21 14.05 -6.82 16.09
N GLY A 22 12.90 -7.49 16.00
CA GLY A 22 12.50 -8.54 16.94
C GLY A 22 11.78 -8.05 18.21
N GLN A 23 11.87 -6.77 18.55
CA GLN A 23 11.13 -6.20 19.69
C GLN A 23 9.61 -6.25 19.44
N VAL A 24 8.83 -6.64 20.46
CA VAL A 24 7.35 -6.54 20.43
C VAL A 24 6.94 -5.21 21.06
N ILE A 25 6.04 -4.49 20.39
CA ILE A 25 5.59 -3.14 20.78
C ILE A 25 4.06 -3.02 20.74
N ASP A 26 3.52 -2.12 21.55
CA ASP A 26 2.14 -1.64 21.45
C ASP A 26 2.07 -0.51 20.41
N ALA A 27 1.67 -0.82 19.18
CA ALA A 27 1.66 0.14 18.08
C ALA A 27 0.27 0.76 17.89
N LYS A 28 0.22 2.10 17.79
CA LYS A 28 -1.01 2.85 17.52
C LYS A 28 -1.07 3.23 16.04
N PRO A 29 -1.92 2.59 15.21
CA PRO A 29 -2.05 2.98 13.82
C PRO A 29 -2.57 4.41 13.69
N ASP A 30 -2.00 5.13 12.74
CA ASP A 30 -2.49 6.44 12.29
C ASP A 30 -3.76 6.26 11.45
N VAL A 31 -3.84 5.17 10.68
CA VAL A 31 -5.00 4.77 9.87
C VAL A 31 -5.26 3.28 10.04
N ALA A 32 -6.52 2.93 10.28
CA ALA A 32 -7.02 1.56 10.20
C ALA A 32 -7.83 1.41 8.91
N LEU A 33 -7.42 0.51 8.01
CA LEU A 33 -8.13 0.23 6.76
C LEU A 33 -8.99 -1.02 6.91
N SER A 34 -10.24 -0.94 6.46
CA SER A 34 -11.09 -2.10 6.21
C SER A 34 -11.85 -1.90 4.90
N HIS A 35 -12.47 -2.97 4.41
CA HIS A 35 -13.25 -2.96 3.19
C HIS A 35 -14.53 -3.78 3.38
N ASP A 36 -14.99 -4.55 2.39
CA ASP A 36 -16.12 -5.48 2.51
C ASP A 36 -16.02 -6.41 3.75
N ASN A 37 -14.80 -6.71 4.20
CA ASN A 37 -14.51 -7.44 5.45
C ASN A 37 -15.09 -6.79 6.71
N THR A 38 -15.46 -5.51 6.68
CA THR A 38 -16.05 -4.76 7.79
C THR A 38 -17.27 -5.48 8.38
N ALA A 39 -18.12 -6.12 7.56
CA ALA A 39 -19.26 -6.89 8.07
C ALA A 39 -18.83 -8.05 8.99
N ALA A 40 -17.78 -8.78 8.61
CA ALA A 40 -17.26 -9.89 9.42
C ALA A 40 -16.54 -9.37 10.68
N ILE A 41 -15.73 -8.32 10.56
CA ILE A 41 -15.00 -7.73 11.68
C ILE A 41 -15.98 -7.13 12.69
N ALA A 42 -17.05 -6.47 12.24
CA ALA A 42 -18.08 -5.91 13.12
C ALA A 42 -18.76 -6.99 13.99
N ARG A 43 -18.95 -8.20 13.47
CA ARG A 43 -19.48 -9.33 14.26
C ARG A 43 -18.49 -9.78 15.34
N ILE A 44 -17.19 -9.86 15.02
CA ILE A 44 -16.14 -10.18 16.00
C ILE A 44 -16.05 -9.07 17.06
N PHE A 45 -16.02 -7.81 16.64
CA PHE A 45 -15.97 -6.64 17.50
C PHE A 45 -17.15 -6.61 18.49
N ARG A 46 -18.38 -6.84 18.02
CA ARG A 46 -19.57 -6.93 18.89
C ARG A 46 -19.48 -8.08 19.89
N ALA A 47 -18.84 -9.20 19.53
CA ALA A 47 -18.63 -10.32 20.45
C ALA A 47 -17.62 -10.00 21.57
N ILE A 48 -16.76 -8.98 21.41
CA ILE A 48 -15.91 -8.46 22.49
C ILE A 48 -16.75 -7.77 23.59
N GLY A 49 -17.97 -7.32 23.25
CA GLY A 49 -18.89 -6.68 24.20
C GLY A 49 -18.69 -5.18 24.37
N LEU A 50 -18.05 -4.52 23.40
CA LEU A 50 -17.89 -3.07 23.37
C LEU A 50 -18.89 -2.41 22.41
N ASP A 51 -19.44 -1.27 22.82
CA ASP A 51 -20.45 -0.55 22.03
C ASP A 51 -19.83 0.36 20.96
N ARG A 52 -18.62 0.86 21.19
CA ARG A 52 -18.00 1.91 20.36
C ARG A 52 -16.58 1.55 19.94
N VAL A 53 -16.29 1.72 18.66
CA VAL A 53 -14.92 1.72 18.13
C VAL A 53 -14.12 2.82 18.82
N ALA A 54 -12.90 2.51 19.27
CA ALA A 54 -12.03 3.42 20.00
C ALA A 54 -11.50 4.58 19.14
N ILE A 55 -11.20 4.31 17.86
CA ILE A 55 -10.59 5.26 16.93
C ILE A 55 -11.40 5.47 15.63
N PRO A 56 -12.70 5.83 15.70
CA PRO A 56 -13.58 5.88 14.52
C PRO A 56 -13.16 6.98 13.52
N HIS A 57 -12.38 7.96 13.96
CA HIS A 57 -11.81 9.02 13.12
C HIS A 57 -10.58 8.58 12.32
N ARG A 58 -9.96 7.45 12.69
CA ARG A 58 -8.81 6.82 11.98
C ARG A 58 -9.22 5.62 11.13
N LEU A 59 -10.45 5.13 11.30
CA LEU A 59 -10.98 4.01 10.53
C LEU A 59 -11.47 4.48 9.16
N CYS A 60 -10.95 3.85 8.12
CA CYS A 60 -11.36 4.04 6.73
C CYS A 60 -11.99 2.75 6.19
N VAL A 61 -13.15 2.87 5.57
CA VAL A 61 -13.91 1.73 5.02
C VAL A 61 -14.23 1.99 3.56
N THR A 62 -13.86 1.08 2.67
CA THR A 62 -14.16 1.17 1.23
C THR A 62 -14.90 -0.09 0.75
N LEU A 63 -15.95 0.05 -0.05
CA LEU A 63 -16.62 -1.10 -0.70
C LEU A 63 -16.10 -1.27 -2.13
N ASP A 64 -15.27 -2.28 -2.37
CA ASP A 64 -14.55 -2.47 -3.64
C ASP A 64 -14.42 -3.94 -4.09
N HIS A 65 -14.48 -4.92 -3.19
CA HIS A 65 -14.24 -6.33 -3.54
C HIS A 65 -15.45 -7.02 -4.19
N ALA A 66 -16.66 -6.55 -3.91
CA ALA A 66 -17.91 -7.15 -4.37
C ALA A 66 -18.81 -6.09 -5.04
N VAL A 67 -18.38 -5.57 -6.19
CA VAL A 67 -18.97 -4.39 -6.83
C VAL A 67 -19.30 -4.61 -8.32
N PRO A 68 -20.59 -4.50 -8.72
CA PRO A 68 -21.78 -4.59 -7.87
C PRO A 68 -21.84 -5.90 -7.09
N ALA A 69 -22.66 -5.97 -6.03
CA ALA A 69 -22.76 -7.17 -5.19
C ALA A 69 -23.12 -8.41 -6.01
N PRO A 70 -22.22 -9.41 -6.15
CA PRO A 70 -22.45 -10.53 -7.06
C PRO A 70 -23.35 -11.62 -6.46
N THR A 71 -23.67 -11.53 -5.16
CA THR A 71 -24.56 -12.46 -4.47
C THR A 71 -25.45 -11.74 -3.45
N PRO A 72 -26.60 -12.32 -3.05
CA PRO A 72 -27.41 -11.79 -1.95
C PRO A 72 -26.64 -11.64 -0.64
N LYS A 73 -25.66 -12.52 -0.38
CA LYS A 73 -24.81 -12.42 0.82
C LYS A 73 -23.89 -11.20 0.77
N HIS A 74 -23.34 -10.86 -0.38
CA HIS A 74 -22.58 -9.62 -0.54
C HIS A 74 -23.47 -8.38 -0.38
N ALA A 75 -24.67 -8.39 -0.95
CA ALA A 75 -25.63 -7.30 -0.77
C ALA A 75 -26.00 -7.10 0.71
N GLN A 76 -26.25 -8.20 1.43
CA GLN A 76 -26.51 -8.18 2.87
C GLN A 76 -25.30 -7.64 3.66
N ASN A 77 -24.08 -8.10 3.35
CA ASN A 77 -22.87 -7.58 3.98
C ASN A 77 -22.73 -6.06 3.75
N HIS A 78 -23.03 -5.55 2.55
CA HIS A 78 -22.98 -4.11 2.29
C HIS A 78 -24.00 -3.32 3.12
N VAL A 79 -25.21 -3.86 3.35
CA VAL A 79 -26.20 -3.27 4.26
C VAL A 79 -25.65 -3.22 5.69
N GLU A 80 -25.06 -4.32 6.16
CA GLU A 80 -24.44 -4.38 7.49
C GLU A 80 -23.27 -3.39 7.64
N VAL A 81 -22.42 -3.26 6.62
CA VAL A 81 -21.31 -2.30 6.61
C VAL A 81 -21.84 -0.87 6.74
N ARG A 82 -22.83 -0.49 5.93
CA ARG A 82 -23.43 0.86 5.98
C ARG A 82 -24.06 1.16 7.35
N ALA A 83 -24.76 0.18 7.91
CA ALA A 83 -25.36 0.30 9.24
C ALA A 83 -24.27 0.52 10.31
N PHE A 84 -23.21 -0.29 10.29
CA PHE A 84 -22.08 -0.18 11.22
C PHE A 84 -21.34 1.16 11.09
N VAL A 85 -21.06 1.60 9.85
CA VAL A 85 -20.43 2.90 9.57
C VAL A 85 -21.23 4.05 10.19
N LYS A 86 -22.55 4.04 9.97
CA LYS A 86 -23.46 5.05 10.52
C LYS A 86 -23.51 5.01 12.05
N GLU A 87 -23.66 3.81 12.61
CA GLU A 87 -23.72 3.55 14.05
C GLU A 87 -22.47 4.07 14.78
N GLN A 88 -21.29 3.76 14.24
CA GLN A 88 -20.00 4.08 14.85
C GLN A 88 -19.51 5.50 14.55
N GLY A 89 -20.17 6.20 13.62
CA GLY A 89 -19.80 7.57 13.21
C GLY A 89 -18.51 7.62 12.40
N ILE A 90 -18.26 6.60 11.58
CA ILE A 90 -17.07 6.51 10.72
C ILE A 90 -17.24 7.49 9.56
N ARG A 91 -16.34 8.49 9.48
CA ARG A 91 -16.42 9.56 8.47
C ARG A 91 -15.78 9.18 7.14
N ASN A 92 -14.72 8.38 7.18
CA ASN A 92 -13.97 7.97 6.00
C ASN A 92 -14.58 6.69 5.41
N PHE A 93 -15.82 6.79 4.96
CA PHE A 93 -16.52 5.71 4.27
C PHE A 93 -16.65 6.03 2.77
N PHE A 94 -16.24 5.09 1.95
CA PHE A 94 -16.22 5.21 0.50
C PHE A 94 -17.11 4.13 -0.13
N GLU A 95 -18.16 4.59 -0.79
CA GLU A 95 -19.17 3.73 -1.40
C GLU A 95 -18.69 2.97 -2.63
N VAL A 96 -19.51 1.99 -3.00
CA VAL A 96 -19.41 1.22 -4.24
C VAL A 96 -19.17 2.16 -5.43
N GLY A 97 -18.13 1.87 -6.22
CA GLY A 97 -17.77 2.65 -7.40
C GLY A 97 -16.79 3.80 -7.14
N ARG A 98 -16.38 4.07 -5.88
CA ARG A 98 -15.31 5.06 -5.61
C ARG A 98 -13.96 4.60 -6.14
N GLY A 99 -13.64 3.31 -6.01
CA GLY A 99 -12.38 2.72 -6.44
C GLY A 99 -11.86 1.69 -5.44
N ILE A 100 -10.70 1.11 -5.76
CA ILE A 100 -10.02 0.11 -4.92
C ILE A 100 -9.52 0.76 -3.62
N CYS A 101 -9.70 0.10 -2.48
CA CYS A 101 -9.39 0.61 -1.15
C CYS A 101 -8.02 1.30 -1.03
N HIS A 102 -6.94 0.64 -1.44
CA HIS A 102 -5.59 1.19 -1.41
C HIS A 102 -5.41 2.43 -2.28
N GLN A 103 -6.02 2.42 -3.48
CA GLN A 103 -6.00 3.55 -4.40
C GLN A 103 -6.80 4.72 -3.82
N VAL A 104 -7.98 4.46 -3.27
CA VAL A 104 -8.86 5.49 -2.68
C VAL A 104 -8.18 6.18 -1.51
N LEU A 105 -7.61 5.43 -0.56
CA LEU A 105 -6.93 6.04 0.59
C LEU A 105 -5.72 6.89 0.18
N SER A 106 -5.00 6.43 -0.86
CA SER A 106 -3.90 7.15 -1.47
C SER A 106 -4.35 8.46 -2.13
N GLU A 107 -5.39 8.42 -2.97
CA GLU A 107 -5.91 9.58 -3.70
C GLU A 107 -6.66 10.58 -2.81
N GLU A 108 -7.22 10.13 -1.70
CA GLU A 108 -7.86 10.97 -0.70
C GLU A 108 -6.85 11.60 0.27
N ALA A 109 -5.55 11.32 0.10
CA ALA A 109 -4.48 11.76 1.00
C ALA A 109 -4.81 11.47 2.49
N LEU A 110 -5.41 10.31 2.73
CA LEU A 110 -5.71 9.81 4.08
C LEU A 110 -4.49 9.19 4.74
N VAL A 111 -3.53 8.75 3.93
CA VAL A 111 -2.26 8.19 4.36
C VAL A 111 -1.14 9.16 3.98
N LEU A 112 -0.26 9.44 4.93
CA LEU A 112 0.84 10.39 4.81
C LEU A 112 2.20 9.73 5.14
N PRO A 113 3.33 10.30 4.68
CA PRO A 113 4.66 9.81 4.98
C PRO A 113 4.89 9.61 6.48
N GLY A 114 5.68 8.61 6.82
CA GLY A 114 5.98 8.19 8.18
C GLY A 114 4.86 7.40 8.85
N GLN A 115 3.58 7.57 8.50
CA GLN A 115 2.45 6.98 9.23
C GLN A 115 2.45 5.45 9.28
N LEU A 116 1.81 4.88 10.32
CA LEU A 116 1.53 3.45 10.44
C LEU A 116 0.10 3.16 10.00
N ILE A 117 -0.06 2.22 9.08
CA ILE A 117 -1.33 1.78 8.54
C ILE A 117 -1.47 0.29 8.77
N LEU A 118 -2.53 -0.08 9.47
CA LEU A 118 -2.95 -1.47 9.61
C LEU A 118 -4.23 -1.68 8.82
N GLY A 119 -4.25 -2.66 7.93
CA GLY A 119 -5.37 -2.91 7.04
C GLY A 119 -5.84 -4.35 7.09
N ALA A 120 -7.15 -4.56 7.05
CA ALA A 120 -7.76 -5.89 6.96
C ALA A 120 -7.66 -6.51 5.55
N ASP A 121 -6.58 -6.21 4.84
CA ASP A 121 -6.24 -6.62 3.47
C ASP A 121 -4.72 -6.85 3.39
N SER A 122 -4.29 -7.92 2.70
CA SER A 122 -2.87 -8.30 2.64
C SER A 122 -1.99 -7.27 1.92
N HIS A 123 -2.54 -6.56 0.94
CA HIS A 123 -1.80 -5.61 0.10
C HIS A 123 -1.72 -4.21 0.72
N THR A 124 -1.99 -4.07 2.02
CA THR A 124 -1.79 -2.83 2.78
C THR A 124 -0.34 -2.34 2.74
N THR A 125 0.62 -3.23 2.40
CA THR A 125 1.99 -2.85 2.04
C THR A 125 2.03 -1.76 0.96
N HIS A 126 1.02 -1.67 0.09
CA HIS A 126 0.86 -0.64 -0.94
C HIS A 126 1.24 0.76 -0.45
N PHE A 127 0.84 1.17 0.75
CA PHE A 127 1.11 2.52 1.26
C PHE A 127 2.59 2.88 1.43
N GLY A 128 3.48 1.90 1.28
CA GLY A 128 4.92 2.10 1.13
C GLY A 128 5.35 3.13 0.10
N TRP A 129 4.59 3.28 -0.99
CA TRP A 129 4.94 4.22 -2.06
C TRP A 129 4.80 5.69 -1.60
N LEU A 130 4.03 5.93 -0.54
CA LEU A 130 3.86 7.21 0.12
C LEU A 130 4.93 7.48 1.19
N GLY A 131 5.89 6.56 1.37
CA GLY A 131 6.83 6.62 2.48
C GLY A 131 6.21 6.31 3.85
N ALA A 132 5.12 5.53 3.87
CA ALA A 132 4.43 5.09 5.08
C ALA A 132 4.71 3.61 5.38
N PHE A 133 4.49 3.20 6.63
CA PHE A 133 4.56 1.79 7.03
C PHE A 133 3.16 1.18 6.91
N GLY A 134 2.96 0.31 5.91
CA GLY A 134 1.69 -0.37 5.67
C GLY A 134 1.81 -1.87 5.92
N ALA A 135 0.91 -2.43 6.75
CA ALA A 135 0.88 -3.86 7.01
C ALA A 135 -0.54 -4.44 7.04
N GLY A 136 -0.70 -5.58 6.36
CA GLY A 136 -1.92 -6.38 6.45
C GLY A 136 -2.04 -7.05 7.82
N VAL A 137 -3.28 -7.09 8.34
CA VAL A 137 -3.65 -7.81 9.57
C VAL A 137 -4.95 -8.58 9.35
N GLY A 138 -5.17 -9.60 10.16
CA GLY A 138 -6.39 -10.40 10.09
C GLY A 138 -7.60 -9.68 10.67
N ARG A 139 -8.77 -10.33 10.54
CA ARG A 139 -10.04 -9.80 11.03
C ARG A 139 -10.10 -9.71 12.55
N THR A 140 -9.46 -10.65 13.25
CA THR A 140 -9.39 -10.65 14.71
C THR A 140 -8.52 -9.51 15.21
N GLU A 141 -7.35 -9.32 14.59
CA GLU A 141 -6.45 -8.21 14.91
C GLU A 141 -7.11 -6.86 14.63
N MET A 142 -7.83 -6.72 13.51
CA MET A 142 -8.56 -5.49 13.23
C MET A 142 -9.69 -5.23 14.24
N ALA A 143 -10.40 -6.28 14.71
CA ALA A 143 -11.38 -6.12 15.78
C ALA A 143 -10.73 -5.67 17.10
N ALA A 144 -9.51 -6.15 17.40
CA ALA A 144 -8.72 -5.68 18.55
C ALA A 144 -8.30 -4.21 18.39
N VAL A 145 -7.87 -3.79 17.20
CA VAL A 145 -7.60 -2.37 16.87
C VAL A 145 -8.85 -1.52 17.06
N TRP A 146 -10.02 -2.01 16.64
CA TRP A 146 -11.27 -1.28 16.85
C TRP A 146 -11.65 -1.17 18.32
N ALA A 147 -11.33 -2.19 19.13
CA ALA A 147 -11.60 -2.21 20.57
C ALA A 147 -10.65 -1.31 21.38
N THR A 148 -9.38 -1.24 21.01
CA THR A 148 -8.33 -0.66 21.86
C THR A 148 -7.66 0.57 21.24
N GLY A 149 -7.68 0.70 19.92
CA GLY A 149 -6.92 1.70 19.18
C GLY A 149 -5.44 1.35 18.98
N GLU A 150 -5.00 0.15 19.38
CA GLU A 150 -3.62 -0.31 19.27
C GLU A 150 -3.54 -1.81 18.93
N LEU A 151 -2.36 -2.27 18.55
CA LEU A 151 -2.09 -3.69 18.28
C LEU A 151 -0.63 -4.02 18.57
N TRP A 152 -0.39 -5.23 19.06
CA TRP A 152 0.96 -5.75 19.23
C TRP A 152 1.59 -6.05 17.88
N LEU A 153 2.76 -5.48 17.62
CA LEU A 153 3.57 -5.77 16.44
C LEU A 153 4.97 -6.16 16.88
N ARG A 154 5.55 -7.17 16.22
CA ARG A 154 6.99 -7.40 16.28
C ARG A 154 7.65 -6.57 15.19
N VAL A 155 8.65 -5.78 15.57
CA VAL A 155 9.45 -4.97 14.66
C VAL A 155 10.16 -5.90 13.68
N PRO A 156 9.95 -5.77 12.36
CA PRO A 156 10.56 -6.65 11.37
C PRO A 156 12.04 -6.31 11.20
N GLU A 157 12.84 -7.30 10.80
CA GLU A 157 14.14 -7.03 10.18
C GLU A 157 13.93 -6.33 8.83
N SER A 158 14.89 -5.53 8.38
CA SER A 158 14.82 -4.89 7.06
C SER A 158 15.75 -5.53 6.04
N MET A 159 15.24 -5.73 4.82
CA MET A 159 16.01 -6.02 3.61
C MET A 159 16.16 -4.75 2.78
N LYS A 160 17.38 -4.45 2.32
CA LYS A 160 17.64 -3.34 1.40
C LYS A 160 17.66 -3.83 -0.04
N VAL A 161 16.88 -3.21 -0.92
CA VAL A 161 16.93 -3.45 -2.36
C VAL A 161 17.36 -2.16 -3.07
N ILE A 162 18.55 -2.16 -3.65
CA ILE A 162 19.10 -1.02 -4.38
C ILE A 162 18.92 -1.26 -5.88
N VAL A 163 18.13 -0.43 -6.56
CA VAL A 163 17.87 -0.55 -7.98
C VAL A 163 18.61 0.56 -8.74
N THR A 164 19.60 0.18 -9.54
CA THR A 164 20.46 1.09 -10.32
C THR A 164 20.04 1.17 -11.78
N GLY A 165 20.48 2.19 -12.51
CA GLY A 165 20.20 2.32 -13.94
C GLY A 165 18.76 2.73 -14.24
N GLU A 166 18.22 2.27 -15.36
CA GLU A 166 16.86 2.58 -15.83
C GLU A 166 16.22 1.33 -16.45
N LEU A 167 14.90 1.19 -16.29
CA LEU A 167 14.17 0.10 -16.92
C LEU A 167 14.19 0.29 -18.45
N GLY A 168 14.40 -0.82 -19.17
CA GLY A 168 14.38 -0.82 -20.63
C GLY A 168 13.01 -0.44 -21.21
N GLN A 169 12.98 -0.14 -22.51
CA GLN A 169 11.73 0.21 -23.20
C GLN A 169 10.71 -0.93 -23.10
N GLY A 170 9.50 -0.61 -22.64
CA GLY A 170 8.41 -1.56 -22.45
C GLY A 170 8.52 -2.40 -21.18
N ILE A 171 9.59 -2.27 -20.41
CA ILE A 171 9.75 -2.89 -19.09
C ILE A 171 9.11 -2.01 -18.03
N THR A 172 8.39 -2.60 -17.10
CA THR A 172 7.60 -1.89 -16.09
C THR A 172 8.03 -2.24 -14.68
N ALA A 173 7.51 -1.50 -13.68
CA ALA A 173 7.69 -1.84 -12.27
C ALA A 173 7.16 -3.24 -11.92
N LYS A 174 6.19 -3.77 -12.69
CA LYS A 174 5.70 -5.16 -12.56
C LYS A 174 6.80 -6.17 -12.84
N ASP A 175 7.57 -5.95 -13.91
CA ASP A 175 8.70 -6.81 -14.28
C ASP A 175 9.82 -6.76 -13.24
N LEU A 176 10.09 -5.58 -12.67
CA LEU A 176 11.03 -5.43 -11.54
C LEU A 176 10.60 -6.26 -10.33
N CYS A 177 9.33 -6.21 -9.94
CA CYS A 177 8.83 -6.98 -8.81
C CYS A 177 8.89 -8.49 -9.08
N LEU A 178 8.48 -8.92 -10.28
CA LEU A 178 8.57 -10.32 -10.68
C LEU A 178 10.02 -10.80 -10.76
N HIS A 179 10.95 -9.94 -11.19
CA HIS A 179 12.38 -10.26 -11.19
C HIS A 179 12.88 -10.55 -9.77
N LEU A 180 12.59 -9.67 -8.80
CA LEU A 180 12.97 -9.86 -7.39
C LEU A 180 12.33 -11.12 -6.78
N ILE A 181 11.03 -11.31 -6.96
CA ILE A 181 10.29 -12.46 -6.44
C ILE A 181 10.80 -13.76 -7.08
N GLY A 182 11.08 -13.76 -8.39
CA GLY A 182 11.65 -14.92 -9.08
C GLY A 182 13.07 -15.26 -8.64
N MET A 183 13.85 -14.28 -8.20
CA MET A 183 15.20 -14.49 -7.67
C MET A 183 15.19 -15.09 -6.26
N LEU A 184 14.29 -14.64 -5.40
CA LEU A 184 14.34 -14.90 -3.96
C LEU A 184 13.21 -15.82 -3.45
N GLY A 185 12.24 -16.16 -4.31
CA GLY A 185 11.07 -16.97 -3.98
C GLY A 185 9.94 -16.15 -3.35
N ALA A 186 8.74 -16.73 -3.28
CA ALA A 186 7.56 -16.06 -2.73
C ALA A 186 7.68 -15.71 -1.22
N ASP A 187 8.52 -16.43 -0.48
CA ASP A 187 8.80 -16.18 0.94
C ASP A 187 10.13 -15.44 1.18
N GLY A 188 10.78 -14.93 0.13
CA GLY A 188 12.11 -14.32 0.25
C GLY A 188 12.16 -13.06 1.12
N GLY A 189 11.01 -12.41 1.35
CA GLY A 189 10.84 -11.26 2.25
C GLY A 189 10.00 -11.58 3.48
N LEU A 190 9.81 -12.85 3.84
CA LEU A 190 8.87 -13.27 4.88
C LEU A 190 9.08 -12.51 6.19
N TYR A 191 8.06 -11.76 6.60
CA TYR A 191 8.05 -10.92 7.80
C TYR A 191 9.07 -9.76 7.80
N GLN A 192 9.79 -9.49 6.71
CA GLN A 192 10.75 -8.40 6.63
C GLN A 192 10.10 -7.09 6.16
N SER A 193 10.72 -5.96 6.49
CA SER A 193 10.46 -4.68 5.83
C SER A 193 11.38 -4.53 4.62
N ILE A 194 10.82 -4.45 3.43
CA ILE A 194 11.59 -4.33 2.19
C ILE A 194 11.76 -2.84 1.86
N GLU A 195 12.97 -2.32 1.96
CA GLU A 195 13.28 -0.92 1.71
C GLU A 195 13.93 -0.76 0.32
N PHE A 196 13.23 -0.10 -0.59
CA PHE A 196 13.67 0.14 -1.95
C PHE A 196 14.42 1.47 -2.05
N HIS A 197 15.63 1.40 -2.58
CA HIS A 197 16.54 2.52 -2.81
C HIS A 197 16.99 2.54 -4.27
N GLY A 198 17.70 3.61 -4.64
CA GLY A 198 18.38 3.74 -5.92
C GLY A 198 17.66 4.64 -6.90
N GLU A 199 18.42 5.17 -7.86
CA GLU A 199 17.95 6.16 -8.82
C GLU A 199 16.82 5.66 -9.72
N ALA A 200 16.79 4.34 -10.01
CA ALA A 200 15.78 3.77 -10.89
C ALA A 200 14.38 3.96 -10.29
N ILE A 201 14.24 3.83 -8.96
CA ILE A 201 12.98 4.03 -8.23
C ILE A 201 12.53 5.50 -8.33
N ALA A 202 13.46 6.44 -8.18
CA ALA A 202 13.17 7.88 -8.25
C ALA A 202 12.74 8.32 -9.67
N LYS A 203 13.21 7.63 -10.72
CA LYS A 203 12.82 7.91 -12.12
C LYS A 203 11.46 7.35 -12.51
N LEU A 204 10.90 6.41 -11.74
CA LEU A 204 9.56 5.88 -11.98
C LEU A 204 8.49 6.95 -11.77
N SER A 205 7.42 6.87 -12.57
CA SER A 205 6.18 7.61 -12.30
C SER A 205 5.60 7.20 -10.94
N LEU A 206 4.79 8.07 -10.34
CA LEU A 206 4.11 7.75 -9.07
C LEU A 206 3.24 6.48 -9.18
N ALA A 207 2.56 6.29 -10.31
CA ALA A 207 1.73 5.11 -10.52
C ALA A 207 2.56 3.82 -10.66
N SER A 208 3.77 3.89 -11.23
CA SER A 208 4.70 2.76 -11.26
C SER A 208 5.30 2.48 -9.88
N ARG A 209 5.55 3.51 -9.06
CA ARG A 209 6.00 3.34 -7.67
C ARG A 209 4.95 2.63 -6.80
N MET A 210 3.65 2.80 -7.06
CA MET A 210 2.57 2.09 -6.36
C MET A 210 2.60 0.58 -6.57
N VAL A 211 3.10 0.11 -7.71
CA VAL A 211 3.20 -1.31 -8.06
C VAL A 211 4.12 -2.04 -7.09
N ILE A 212 5.25 -1.42 -6.76
CA ILE A 212 6.36 -2.06 -6.04
C ILE A 212 5.92 -2.58 -4.68
N PRO A 213 5.49 -1.73 -3.74
CA PRO A 213 5.15 -2.20 -2.41
C PRO A 213 3.84 -2.99 -2.39
N ASN A 214 2.93 -2.78 -3.35
CA ASN A 214 1.73 -3.61 -3.51
C ASN A 214 2.10 -5.08 -3.76
N MET A 215 3.04 -5.33 -4.66
CA MET A 215 3.49 -6.70 -4.98
C MET A 215 4.32 -7.36 -3.89
N MET A 216 4.87 -6.59 -2.95
CA MET A 216 5.65 -7.20 -1.85
C MET A 216 4.79 -8.01 -0.89
N ALA A 217 3.46 -7.88 -0.92
CA ALA A 217 2.56 -8.81 -0.24
C ALA A 217 2.76 -10.26 -0.75
N GLU A 218 3.01 -10.43 -2.05
CA GLU A 218 3.29 -11.72 -2.70
C GLU A 218 4.73 -12.22 -2.43
N PHE A 219 5.56 -11.37 -1.82
CA PHE A 219 6.93 -11.67 -1.41
C PHE A 219 7.03 -12.00 0.10
N GLY A 220 5.89 -12.14 0.77
CA GLY A 220 5.81 -12.39 2.21
C GLY A 220 6.16 -11.19 3.09
N ALA A 221 6.35 -10.01 2.51
CA ALA A 221 6.81 -8.83 3.22
C ALA A 221 5.82 -8.37 4.29
N LYS A 222 6.35 -7.96 5.45
CA LYS A 222 5.54 -7.30 6.48
C LYS A 222 5.18 -5.87 6.07
N ASN A 223 6.11 -5.19 5.43
CA ASN A 223 6.00 -3.84 4.90
C ASN A 223 6.93 -3.72 3.68
N ALA A 224 6.62 -2.81 2.77
CA ALA A 224 7.56 -2.38 1.75
C ALA A 224 7.57 -0.85 1.74
N TYR A 225 8.74 -0.24 1.57
CA TYR A 225 8.94 1.20 1.72
C TYR A 225 9.75 1.76 0.56
N LEU A 226 9.27 2.86 0.00
CA LEU A 226 10.01 3.70 -0.92
C LEU A 226 10.25 5.05 -0.24
N LEU A 227 11.44 5.62 -0.45
CA LEU A 227 11.76 6.94 0.06
C LEU A 227 10.81 7.97 -0.59
N PRO A 228 10.00 8.70 0.20
CA PRO A 228 9.15 9.73 -0.36
C PRO A 228 10.02 10.89 -0.84
N ASP A 229 9.63 11.50 -1.95
CA ASP A 229 10.34 12.62 -2.55
C ASP A 229 9.38 13.77 -2.87
N GLU A 230 9.90 14.80 -3.53
CA GLU A 230 9.13 15.97 -3.95
C GLU A 230 7.84 15.62 -4.70
N ALA A 231 7.88 14.61 -5.58
CA ALA A 231 6.71 14.22 -6.36
C ALA A 231 5.62 13.62 -5.47
N VAL A 232 5.99 12.81 -4.47
CA VAL A 232 5.06 12.29 -3.46
C VAL A 232 4.48 13.41 -2.61
N PHE A 233 5.32 14.35 -2.16
CA PHE A 233 4.87 15.48 -1.33
C PHE A 233 3.91 16.39 -2.08
N ALA A 234 4.22 16.76 -3.33
CA ALA A 234 3.35 17.57 -4.16
C ALA A 234 2.01 16.87 -4.44
N PHE A 235 2.05 15.57 -4.77
CA PHE A 235 0.85 14.76 -5.02
C PHE A 235 -0.11 14.77 -3.81
N LEU A 236 0.43 14.58 -2.61
CA LEU A 236 -0.34 14.53 -1.37
C LEU A 236 -0.82 15.92 -0.93
N ALA A 237 0.03 16.94 -1.05
CA ALA A 237 -0.30 18.31 -0.64
C ALA A 237 -1.52 18.85 -1.38
N GLU A 238 -1.54 18.67 -2.70
CA GLU A 238 -2.67 19.07 -3.53
C GLU A 238 -3.97 18.37 -3.11
N ARG A 239 -3.92 17.06 -2.90
CA ARG A 239 -5.10 16.25 -2.52
C ARG A 239 -5.59 16.57 -1.11
N ARG A 240 -4.66 16.71 -0.17
CA ARG A 240 -4.96 17.04 1.22
C ARG A 240 -5.58 18.42 1.34
N ALA A 241 -5.06 19.41 0.62
CA ALA A 241 -5.66 20.75 0.53
C ALA A 241 -7.11 20.66 0.04
N ARG A 242 -7.37 19.92 -1.05
CA ARG A 242 -8.72 19.78 -1.64
C ARG A 242 -9.69 19.12 -0.67
N ARG A 243 -9.22 18.09 0.05
CA ARG A 243 -10.02 17.34 1.03
C ARG A 243 -10.38 18.17 2.26
N GLN A 244 -9.44 18.96 2.77
CA GLN A 244 -9.68 19.77 3.98
C GLN A 244 -10.56 20.98 3.68
N GLN A 245 -10.38 21.63 2.53
CA GLN A 245 -11.15 22.82 2.14
C GLN A 245 -11.32 22.89 0.61
N PRO A 246 -12.55 22.73 0.10
CA PRO A 246 -12.82 22.93 -1.32
C PRO A 246 -12.48 24.37 -1.75
N ALA A 247 -11.98 24.54 -2.97
CA ALA A 247 -11.44 25.79 -3.54
C ALA A 247 -12.38 27.02 -3.50
N ALA A 248 -13.63 26.88 -3.05
CA ALA A 248 -14.60 27.95 -2.88
C ALA A 248 -14.31 28.89 -1.68
N SER A 249 -13.22 28.69 -0.93
CA SER A 249 -12.93 29.42 0.32
C SER A 249 -12.26 30.79 0.15
N GLY A 250 -12.02 31.27 -1.08
CA GLY A 250 -11.42 32.59 -1.33
C GLY A 250 -9.96 32.74 -0.83
N ARG A 251 -9.32 31.65 -0.42
CA ARG A 251 -7.91 31.62 0.00
C ARG A 251 -6.97 31.50 -1.20
N ASN A 252 -5.73 31.95 -1.00
CA ASN A 252 -4.65 31.68 -1.95
C ASN A 252 -4.35 30.16 -1.93
N TRP A 253 -4.76 29.49 -3.01
CA TRP A 253 -4.63 28.05 -3.20
C TRP A 253 -3.17 27.56 -3.21
N GLU A 254 -2.27 28.34 -3.82
CA GLU A 254 -0.84 28.00 -3.88
C GLU A 254 -0.20 28.02 -2.50
N SER A 255 -0.57 29.00 -1.67
CA SER A 255 -0.10 29.10 -0.29
C SER A 255 -0.58 27.92 0.57
N GLU A 256 -1.84 27.49 0.41
CA GLU A 256 -2.37 26.32 1.11
C GLU A 256 -1.64 25.04 0.71
N ILE A 257 -1.43 24.80 -0.59
CA ILE A 257 -0.63 23.65 -1.06
C ILE A 257 0.79 23.71 -0.50
N GLY A 258 1.44 24.88 -0.50
CA GLY A 258 2.78 25.05 0.05
C GLY A 258 2.85 24.73 1.55
N HIS A 259 1.84 25.13 2.33
CA HIS A 259 1.72 24.77 3.74
C HIS A 259 1.56 23.25 3.90
N GLN A 260 0.60 22.65 3.18
CA GLN A 260 0.34 21.20 3.27
C GLN A 260 1.59 20.40 2.91
N LYS A 261 2.31 20.81 1.86
CA LYS A 261 3.56 20.18 1.43
C LYS A 261 4.61 20.23 2.54
N SER A 262 4.87 21.41 3.11
CA SER A 262 5.85 21.57 4.19
C SER A 262 5.50 20.73 5.42
N ALA A 263 4.21 20.66 5.77
CA ALA A 263 3.72 19.83 6.86
C ALA A 263 3.92 18.34 6.58
N ILE A 264 3.60 17.88 5.38
CA ILE A 264 3.75 16.48 4.94
C ILE A 264 5.23 16.07 4.92
N GLU A 265 6.09 16.92 4.36
CA GLU A 265 7.54 16.70 4.30
C GLU A 265 8.14 16.54 5.71
N SER A 266 7.70 17.37 6.67
CA SER A 266 8.17 17.28 8.06
C SER A 266 7.77 15.98 8.79
N MET A 267 6.79 15.24 8.25
CA MET A 267 6.36 13.95 8.80
C MET A 267 7.16 12.77 8.23
N ALA A 268 7.89 12.97 7.12
CA ALA A 268 8.60 11.90 6.46
C ALA A 268 9.69 11.32 7.37
N ILE A 269 9.76 9.99 7.43
CA ILE A 269 10.80 9.26 8.14
C ILE A 269 11.69 8.60 7.09
N TYR A 270 13.00 8.79 7.25
CA TYR A 270 14.03 8.15 6.45
C TYR A 270 14.87 7.22 7.32
N PRO A 271 15.37 6.09 6.79
CA PRO A 271 16.38 5.29 7.46
C PRO A 271 17.63 6.14 7.70
N ASP A 272 18.38 5.84 8.75
CA ASP A 272 19.68 6.48 8.98
C ASP A 272 20.71 6.04 7.93
N GLU A 273 21.71 6.88 7.65
CA GLU A 273 22.75 6.58 6.65
C GLU A 273 23.55 5.30 7.00
N ASP A 274 23.77 5.07 8.29
CA ASP A 274 24.46 3.90 8.85
C ASP A 274 23.48 2.82 9.36
N ALA A 275 22.24 2.79 8.86
CA ALA A 275 21.26 1.77 9.21
C ALA A 275 21.74 0.36 8.84
N VAL A 276 21.50 -0.60 9.75
CA VAL A 276 21.92 -2.00 9.56
C VAL A 276 20.77 -2.81 8.99
N TYR A 277 21.03 -3.49 7.88
CA TYR A 277 20.05 -4.33 7.18
C TYR A 277 20.42 -5.80 7.31
N ALA A 278 19.42 -6.69 7.42
CA ALA A 278 19.63 -8.13 7.49
C ALA A 278 20.21 -8.68 6.18
N SER A 279 19.84 -8.07 5.04
CA SER A 279 20.43 -8.36 3.73
C SER A 279 20.38 -7.14 2.82
N THR A 280 21.23 -7.12 1.80
CA THR A 280 21.23 -6.10 0.75
C THR A 280 21.34 -6.76 -0.61
N HIS A 281 20.43 -6.40 -1.52
CA HIS A 281 20.41 -6.85 -2.90
C HIS A 281 20.56 -5.66 -3.84
N VAL A 282 21.44 -5.77 -4.82
CA VAL A 282 21.63 -4.75 -5.86
C VAL A 282 21.09 -5.32 -7.17
N ILE A 283 20.19 -4.59 -7.82
CA ILE A 283 19.55 -4.97 -9.07
C ILE A 283 19.84 -3.89 -10.12
N ASP A 284 20.42 -4.29 -11.24
CA ASP A 284 20.53 -3.42 -12.41
C ASP A 284 19.21 -3.43 -13.18
N ALA A 285 18.50 -2.31 -13.18
CA ALA A 285 17.23 -2.15 -13.89
C ALA A 285 17.35 -2.39 -15.40
N ALA A 286 18.52 -2.10 -16.00
CA ALA A 286 18.75 -2.30 -17.42
C ALA A 286 18.83 -3.79 -17.81
N SER A 287 19.12 -4.67 -16.84
CA SER A 287 19.19 -6.12 -17.05
C SER A 287 17.82 -6.82 -17.01
N ILE A 288 16.76 -6.10 -16.62
CA ILE A 288 15.43 -6.66 -16.43
C ILE A 288 14.73 -6.80 -17.80
N GLU A 289 14.36 -8.03 -18.15
CA GLU A 289 13.54 -8.34 -19.32
C GLU A 289 12.06 -8.53 -18.93
N LEU A 290 11.15 -8.57 -19.92
CA LEU A 290 9.73 -8.83 -19.69
C LEU A 290 9.51 -10.16 -18.98
N LYS A 291 8.75 -10.13 -17.88
CA LYS A 291 8.50 -11.29 -17.02
C LYS A 291 7.03 -11.69 -17.01
N VAL A 292 6.79 -12.98 -16.82
CA VAL A 292 5.47 -13.57 -16.59
C VAL A 292 5.57 -14.50 -15.40
N ALA A 293 4.72 -14.31 -14.38
CA ALA A 293 4.52 -15.32 -13.33
C ALA A 293 3.62 -16.43 -13.89
N CYS A 294 4.14 -17.65 -13.94
CA CYS A 294 3.44 -18.81 -14.46
C CYS A 294 2.65 -19.53 -13.34
N PRO A 295 1.57 -20.25 -13.68
CA PRO A 295 0.85 -21.04 -12.69
C PRO A 295 1.75 -22.05 -11.96
N HIS A 296 1.51 -22.37 -10.68
CA HIS A 296 0.45 -21.85 -9.80
C HIS A 296 0.98 -20.93 -8.69
N THR A 297 2.25 -20.51 -8.76
CA THR A 297 2.90 -19.67 -7.74
C THR A 297 3.50 -18.42 -8.37
N VAL A 298 3.46 -17.31 -7.63
CA VAL A 298 3.91 -16.00 -8.10
C VAL A 298 5.42 -15.96 -8.41
N ASP A 299 6.20 -16.82 -7.75
CA ASP A 299 7.65 -16.96 -7.90
C ASP A 299 8.08 -17.91 -9.03
N ASN A 300 7.13 -18.58 -9.71
CA ASN A 300 7.41 -19.29 -10.96
C ASN A 300 7.53 -18.30 -12.13
N VAL A 301 8.52 -17.42 -12.06
CA VAL A 301 8.71 -16.32 -13.01
C VAL A 301 9.54 -16.78 -14.20
N ARG A 302 8.99 -16.59 -15.39
CA ARG A 302 9.64 -16.89 -16.68
C ARG A 302 9.81 -15.62 -17.52
N PRO A 303 10.90 -15.50 -18.27
CA PRO A 303 10.97 -14.54 -19.37
C PRO A 303 9.80 -14.74 -20.34
N LEU A 304 9.22 -13.65 -20.84
CA LEU A 304 8.11 -13.73 -21.80
C LEU A 304 8.43 -14.64 -23.01
N ARG A 305 9.67 -14.61 -23.49
CA ARG A 305 10.15 -15.41 -24.63
C ARG A 305 10.04 -16.93 -24.42
N GLU A 306 10.05 -17.41 -23.18
CA GLU A 306 9.96 -18.85 -22.89
C GLU A 306 8.52 -19.36 -22.91
N VAL A 307 7.54 -18.46 -22.74
CA VAL A 307 6.11 -18.80 -22.65
C VAL A 307 5.28 -18.20 -23.78
N ALA A 308 5.94 -17.51 -24.71
CA ALA A 308 5.31 -16.96 -25.90
C ALA A 308 4.64 -18.06 -26.73
N GLY A 309 3.44 -17.76 -27.26
CA GLY A 309 2.62 -18.74 -27.99
C GLY A 309 1.66 -19.54 -27.11
N THR A 310 1.73 -19.40 -25.78
CA THR A 310 0.73 -19.98 -24.87
C THR A 310 -0.65 -19.39 -25.18
N LYS A 311 -1.64 -20.26 -25.43
CA LYS A 311 -3.01 -19.84 -25.71
C LYS A 311 -3.66 -19.24 -24.47
N VAL A 312 -4.08 -17.98 -24.56
CA VAL A 312 -4.84 -17.26 -23.53
C VAL A 312 -6.31 -17.21 -23.93
N HIS A 313 -7.20 -17.67 -23.06
CA HIS A 313 -8.65 -17.61 -23.29
C HIS A 313 -9.28 -16.32 -22.75
N GLN A 314 -8.66 -15.71 -21.75
CA GLN A 314 -9.12 -14.49 -21.11
C GLN A 314 -7.92 -13.69 -20.60
N ALA A 315 -7.95 -12.39 -20.82
CA ALA A 315 -7.01 -11.43 -20.24
C ALA A 315 -7.78 -10.46 -19.33
N PHE A 316 -7.17 -10.08 -18.20
CA PHE A 316 -7.73 -9.10 -17.27
C PHE A 316 -6.72 -7.98 -17.05
N LEU A 317 -7.17 -6.74 -17.19
CA LEU A 317 -6.39 -5.53 -17.01
C LEU A 317 -7.13 -4.63 -16.02
N GLY A 318 -6.42 -4.13 -15.00
CA GLY A 318 -7.01 -3.28 -13.97
C GLY A 318 -7.18 -3.97 -12.63
N THR A 319 -6.12 -3.98 -11.83
CA THR A 319 -6.14 -4.41 -10.41
C THR A 319 -5.63 -3.30 -9.50
N CYS A 320 -5.53 -3.57 -8.19
CA CYS A 320 -4.82 -2.71 -7.25
C CYS A 320 -3.35 -2.51 -7.66
N THR A 321 -2.76 -3.52 -8.30
CA THR A 321 -1.38 -3.50 -8.77
C THR A 321 -1.21 -2.64 -10.00
N ASN A 322 -2.04 -2.80 -11.05
CA ASN A 322 -1.88 -2.14 -12.37
C ASN A 322 -3.23 -1.81 -13.03
N GLY A 323 -3.84 -0.71 -12.59
CA GLY A 323 -5.16 -0.26 -13.08
C GLY A 323 -5.34 1.25 -13.15
N ARG A 324 -4.24 1.99 -13.13
CA ARG A 324 -4.27 3.46 -13.20
C ARG A 324 -4.22 3.91 -14.66
N LEU A 325 -4.36 5.21 -14.87
CA LEU A 325 -4.41 5.80 -16.21
C LEU A 325 -3.19 5.42 -17.07
N GLU A 326 -1.98 5.37 -16.48
CA GLU A 326 -0.78 4.97 -17.23
C GLU A 326 -0.85 3.50 -17.71
N ASP A 327 -1.35 2.60 -16.86
CA ASP A 327 -1.46 1.17 -17.18
C ASP A 327 -2.46 0.97 -18.34
N LEU A 328 -3.60 1.68 -18.27
CA LEU A 328 -4.62 1.65 -19.30
C LEU A 328 -4.16 2.31 -20.61
N ALA A 329 -3.39 3.39 -20.54
CA ALA A 329 -2.84 4.06 -21.72
C ALA A 329 -1.85 3.16 -22.47
N ILE A 330 -0.93 2.51 -21.75
CA ILE A 330 0.01 1.53 -22.32
C ILE A 330 -0.75 0.41 -23.02
N ALA A 331 -1.75 -0.17 -22.35
CA ALA A 331 -2.55 -1.24 -22.95
C ALA A 331 -3.34 -0.76 -24.18
N ALA A 332 -3.95 0.43 -24.12
CA ALA A 332 -4.69 1.02 -25.22
C ALA A 332 -3.81 1.23 -26.45
N ASP A 333 -2.57 1.70 -26.26
CA ASP A 333 -1.60 1.88 -27.34
C ASP A 333 -1.20 0.54 -27.99
N ILE A 334 -1.00 -0.50 -27.19
CA ILE A 334 -0.65 -1.85 -27.67
C ILE A 334 -1.79 -2.45 -28.53
N VAL A 335 -3.05 -2.27 -28.12
CA VAL A 335 -4.21 -2.84 -28.82
C VAL A 335 -4.80 -1.93 -29.90
N LYS A 336 -4.27 -0.71 -30.06
CA LYS A 336 -4.77 0.28 -31.02
C LYS A 336 -4.85 -0.30 -32.44
N GLY A 337 -6.03 -0.21 -33.05
CA GLY A 337 -6.28 -0.74 -34.39
C GLY A 337 -6.40 -2.27 -34.47
N ARG A 338 -6.36 -2.97 -33.34
CA ARG A 338 -6.54 -4.43 -33.24
C ARG A 338 -7.92 -4.77 -32.69
N ARG A 339 -8.34 -6.02 -32.87
CA ARG A 339 -9.55 -6.58 -32.25
C ARG A 339 -9.13 -7.72 -31.32
N VAL A 340 -9.75 -7.75 -30.14
CA VAL A 340 -9.69 -8.87 -29.19
C VAL A 340 -10.75 -9.88 -29.57
#